data_AF-A0A2S9F9Q0-F1
#
_entry.id   AF-A0A2S9F9Q0-F1
#
_cell.length_a   1.000
_cell.length_b   1.000
_cell.length_c   1.000
_cell.angle_alpha   90.00
_cell.angle_beta   90.00
_cell.angle_gamma   90.00
#
_symmetry.space_group_name_H-M   'P 1'
#
loop_
_entity.id
_entity.type
_entity.pdbx_description
1 polymer ?
#
loop_
_entity_poly.entity_id
_entity_poly.type
_entity_poly.pdbx_seq_one_letter_code
_entity_poly.pdbx_strand_id
1 'polypeptide(L)'
;LGQKHIPMQYLRASEGQRRALLAGLLDTDGTVTNGGAVQFCVTNERLACDVAELVVSLGYRCQVATKAVKGRSEASSTAYLINFSATDTVFGLHRKDLLHKERRVSSAVRSNSRFIVDVRPVPSVPVRCVEVDNTDHMYLAGRSMVPTHNSTLGLDFLRSCSIKHQMASVVFSLEMSKTEIVMRLLSAEAKIKLADMRSGRMSDDDWTRLARRMSEISEAPLYIDDSPNLTMMEIRAKARRLSQKAGLRLIVIDYLQLMTSGKKVESRQQEVSEFSRQLKLLAKELQVPVIAMSQLNRGPEQRTDKKPMLADLRESGSIEQDADMVILLHRPDAFDSDDPRGGEADLIVAKHRNGPTRTVTVTNQLHLSRFANMPRTQ
;
A
#
# COMPACT_ATOMS: atom_id res chain seq x y z
N LEU A 1 -10.79 -29.56 -12.30
CA LEU A 1 -10.59 -28.16 -12.71
C LEU A 1 -10.84 -27.24 -11.50
N GLY A 2 -9.87 -27.14 -10.58
CA GLY A 2 -10.07 -26.51 -9.25
C GLY A 2 -9.46 -25.11 -9.07
N GLN A 3 -8.79 -24.55 -10.08
CA GLN A 3 -8.07 -23.27 -9.99
C GLN A 3 -8.49 -22.32 -11.11
N LYS A 4 -9.72 -21.81 -11.06
CA LYS A 4 -10.19 -20.78 -12.01
C LYS A 4 -9.49 -19.45 -11.72
N HIS A 5 -8.63 -19.01 -12.62
CA HIS A 5 -7.90 -17.73 -12.53
C HIS A 5 -7.52 -17.26 -13.95
N ILE A 6 -7.15 -15.99 -14.10
CA ILE A 6 -6.56 -15.46 -15.33
C ILE A 6 -5.04 -15.47 -15.18
N PRO A 7 -4.28 -16.19 -16.03
CA PRO A 7 -2.83 -16.18 -15.96
C PRO A 7 -2.26 -14.77 -16.17
N MET A 8 -1.24 -14.41 -15.41
CA MET A 8 -0.64 -13.06 -15.40
C MET A 8 -0.22 -12.56 -16.79
N GLN A 9 0.26 -13.46 -17.66
CA GLN A 9 0.64 -13.11 -19.04
C GLN A 9 -0.52 -12.48 -19.84
N TYR A 10 -1.77 -12.87 -19.56
CA TYR A 10 -2.94 -12.29 -20.21
C TYR A 10 -3.37 -10.98 -19.57
N LEU A 11 -3.20 -10.81 -18.25
CA LEU A 11 -3.45 -9.55 -17.54
C LEU A 11 -2.46 -8.44 -17.91
N ARG A 12 -1.33 -8.80 -18.54
CA ARG A 12 -0.28 -7.86 -19.00
C ARG A 12 -0.09 -7.88 -20.52
N ALA A 13 -0.95 -8.57 -21.24
CA ALA A 13 -0.93 -8.62 -22.70
C ALA A 13 -1.29 -7.26 -23.33
N SER A 14 -1.12 -7.15 -24.65
CA SER A 14 -1.52 -5.94 -25.40
C SER A 14 -2.99 -5.57 -25.13
N GLU A 15 -3.34 -4.30 -25.30
CA GLU A 15 -4.73 -3.83 -25.11
C GLU A 15 -5.73 -4.66 -25.91
N GLY A 16 -5.44 -4.95 -27.19
CA GLY A 16 -6.30 -5.77 -28.04
C GLY A 16 -6.52 -7.19 -27.49
N GLN A 17 -5.46 -7.84 -27.01
CA GLN A 17 -5.57 -9.18 -26.40
C GLN A 17 -6.38 -9.15 -25.10
N ARG A 18 -6.19 -8.12 -24.27
CA ARG A 18 -6.96 -7.93 -23.03
C ARG A 18 -8.45 -7.66 -23.31
N ARG A 19 -8.76 -6.88 -24.35
CA ARG A 19 -10.15 -6.65 -24.81
C ARG A 19 -10.79 -7.93 -25.31
N ALA A 20 -10.08 -8.73 -26.11
CA ALA A 20 -10.58 -10.01 -26.61
C ALA A 20 -10.85 -11.00 -25.46
N LEU A 21 -9.96 -11.05 -24.47
CA LEU A 21 -10.16 -11.87 -23.27
C LEU A 21 -11.38 -11.40 -22.46
N LEU A 22 -11.51 -10.09 -22.23
CA LEU A 22 -12.66 -9.52 -21.53
C LEU A 22 -13.96 -9.86 -22.26
N ALA A 23 -14.00 -9.71 -23.58
CA ALA A 23 -15.16 -10.08 -24.40
C ALA A 23 -15.54 -11.56 -24.26
N GLY A 24 -14.56 -12.46 -24.32
CA GLY A 24 -14.79 -13.89 -24.13
C GLY A 24 -15.39 -14.23 -22.75
N LEU A 25 -14.88 -13.61 -21.68
CA LEU A 25 -15.41 -13.77 -20.33
C LEU A 25 -16.83 -13.20 -20.18
N LEU A 26 -17.09 -12.05 -20.78
CA LEU A 26 -18.41 -11.42 -20.76
C LEU A 26 -19.43 -12.18 -21.60
N ASP A 27 -18.99 -12.85 -22.65
CA ASP A 27 -19.85 -13.67 -23.50
C ASP A 27 -20.31 -14.94 -22.78
N THR A 28 -19.49 -15.50 -21.89
CA THR A 28 -19.92 -16.63 -21.04
C THR A 28 -20.79 -16.15 -19.87
N ASP A 29 -20.24 -15.34 -18.97
CA ASP A 29 -20.84 -15.07 -17.64
C ASP A 29 -21.19 -13.58 -17.42
N GLY A 30 -21.04 -12.75 -18.46
CA GLY A 30 -21.44 -11.34 -18.45
C GLY A 30 -22.90 -11.12 -18.85
N THR A 31 -23.49 -10.03 -18.34
CA THR A 31 -24.83 -9.56 -18.69
C THR A 31 -24.90 -8.05 -18.74
N VAL A 32 -25.95 -7.52 -19.37
CA VAL A 32 -26.27 -6.09 -19.39
C VAL A 32 -27.41 -5.85 -18.41
N THR A 33 -27.15 -5.06 -17.39
CA THR A 33 -28.15 -4.66 -16.39
C THR A 33 -29.26 -3.81 -17.02
N ASN A 34 -30.39 -3.65 -16.34
CA ASN A 34 -31.48 -2.79 -16.82
C ASN A 34 -31.06 -1.31 -16.93
N GLY A 35 -30.03 -0.89 -16.18
CA GLY A 35 -29.45 0.46 -16.26
C GLY A 35 -28.35 0.62 -17.31
N GLY A 36 -28.11 -0.38 -18.17
CA GLY A 36 -27.12 -0.32 -19.25
C GLY A 36 -25.67 -0.56 -18.83
N ALA A 37 -25.42 -0.82 -17.54
CA ALA A 37 -24.09 -1.23 -17.07
C ALA A 37 -23.81 -2.71 -17.39
N VAL A 38 -22.54 -3.04 -17.57
CA VAL A 38 -22.05 -4.40 -17.77
C VAL A 38 -21.78 -5.04 -16.41
N GLN A 39 -22.28 -6.25 -16.23
CA GLN A 39 -22.09 -7.02 -15.01
C GLN A 39 -21.50 -8.39 -15.34
N PHE A 40 -20.42 -8.76 -14.66
CA PHE A 40 -19.87 -10.12 -14.66
C PHE A 40 -20.13 -10.75 -13.29
N CYS A 41 -20.65 -11.98 -13.26
CA CYS A 41 -21.03 -12.66 -12.03
C CYS A 41 -20.29 -13.99 -11.90
N VAL A 42 -19.57 -14.18 -10.80
CA VAL A 42 -18.83 -15.43 -10.56
C VAL A 42 -18.77 -15.76 -9.07
N THR A 43 -18.75 -17.05 -8.73
CA THR A 43 -18.64 -17.51 -7.33
C THR A 43 -17.21 -17.73 -6.86
N ASN A 44 -16.24 -17.70 -7.79
CA ASN A 44 -14.83 -17.82 -7.47
C ASN A 44 -14.22 -16.42 -7.23
N GLU A 45 -13.79 -16.17 -5.99
CA GLU A 45 -13.22 -14.90 -5.57
C GLU A 45 -11.96 -14.52 -6.36
N ARG A 46 -11.08 -15.49 -6.62
CA ARG A 46 -9.83 -15.23 -7.34
C ARG A 46 -10.10 -14.74 -8.75
N LEU A 47 -10.98 -15.44 -9.48
CA LEU A 47 -11.40 -15.03 -10.81
C LEU A 47 -12.12 -13.68 -10.77
N ALA A 48 -12.93 -13.39 -9.75
CA ALA A 48 -13.58 -12.09 -9.60
C ALA A 48 -12.55 -10.95 -9.49
N CYS A 49 -11.50 -11.14 -8.67
CA CYS A 49 -10.41 -10.18 -8.52
C CYS A 49 -9.63 -9.98 -9.83
N ASP A 50 -9.31 -11.08 -10.54
CA ASP A 50 -8.58 -11.04 -11.80
C ASP A 50 -9.41 -10.33 -12.90
N VAL A 51 -10.73 -10.56 -12.99
CA VAL A 51 -11.61 -9.84 -13.93
C VAL A 51 -11.71 -8.36 -13.57
N ALA A 52 -11.83 -8.02 -12.28
CA ALA A 52 -11.84 -6.62 -11.86
C ALA A 52 -10.52 -5.91 -12.22
N GLU A 53 -9.38 -6.59 -12.10
CA GLU A 53 -8.08 -6.06 -12.55
C GLU A 53 -8.04 -5.87 -14.06
N LEU A 54 -8.51 -6.85 -14.84
CA LEU A 54 -8.58 -6.76 -16.30
C LEU A 54 -9.42 -5.55 -16.73
N VAL A 55 -10.61 -5.37 -16.15
CA VAL A 55 -11.52 -4.24 -16.42
C VAL A 55 -10.85 -2.90 -16.12
N VAL A 56 -10.22 -2.75 -14.94
CA VAL A 56 -9.53 -1.51 -14.56
C VAL A 56 -8.32 -1.25 -15.46
N SER A 57 -7.58 -2.29 -15.83
CA SER A 57 -6.40 -2.18 -16.71
C SER A 57 -6.73 -1.67 -18.11
N LEU A 58 -7.99 -1.80 -18.55
CA LEU A 58 -8.52 -1.27 -19.81
C LEU A 58 -9.10 0.15 -19.66
N GLY A 59 -8.96 0.77 -18.49
CA GLY A 59 -9.40 2.14 -18.22
C GLY A 59 -10.84 2.26 -17.74
N TYR A 60 -11.56 1.15 -17.49
CA TYR A 60 -12.93 1.21 -17.02
C TYR A 60 -13.03 1.38 -15.51
N ARG A 61 -14.03 2.14 -15.06
CA ARG A 61 -14.37 2.22 -13.64
C ARG A 61 -15.15 0.96 -13.24
N CYS A 62 -14.60 0.23 -12.28
CA CYS A 62 -15.12 -1.04 -11.81
C CYS A 62 -15.61 -0.95 -10.36
N GLN A 63 -16.76 -1.52 -10.06
CA GLN A 63 -17.30 -1.73 -8.72
C GLN A 63 -17.51 -3.22 -8.47
N VAL A 64 -17.04 -3.72 -7.32
CA VAL A 64 -17.23 -5.12 -6.91
C VAL A 64 -18.22 -5.15 -5.75
N ALA A 65 -19.23 -6.01 -5.85
CA ALA A 65 -20.21 -6.27 -4.79
C ALA A 65 -20.39 -7.78 -4.57
N THR A 66 -20.90 -8.18 -3.42
CA THR A 66 -21.16 -9.59 -3.09
C THR A 66 -22.65 -9.85 -2.90
N LYS A 67 -23.13 -11.03 -3.31
CA LYS A 67 -24.51 -11.49 -3.14
C LYS A 67 -24.53 -12.94 -2.67
N ALA A 68 -25.33 -13.24 -1.65
CA ALA A 68 -25.56 -14.61 -1.21
C ALA A 68 -26.34 -15.41 -2.29
N VAL A 69 -25.88 -16.63 -2.58
CA VAL A 69 -26.47 -17.56 -3.55
C VAL A 69 -26.52 -18.97 -2.95
N LYS A 70 -27.37 -19.84 -3.51
CA LYS A 70 -27.45 -21.25 -3.07
C LYS A 70 -26.21 -22.01 -3.58
N GLY A 71 -25.18 -22.09 -2.74
CA GLY A 71 -23.96 -22.85 -2.99
C GLY A 71 -24.03 -24.29 -2.48
N ARG A 72 -23.10 -25.13 -2.94
CA ARG A 72 -22.85 -26.48 -2.39
C ARG A 72 -21.88 -26.46 -1.18
N SER A 73 -21.23 -25.32 -0.97
CA SER A 73 -20.24 -25.04 0.08
C SER A 73 -20.26 -23.55 0.40
N GLU A 74 -19.72 -23.15 1.56
CA GLU A 74 -19.62 -21.73 1.97
C GLU A 74 -18.95 -20.85 0.90
N ALA A 75 -17.83 -21.33 0.32
CA ALA A 75 -17.12 -20.64 -0.77
C ALA A 75 -17.92 -20.51 -2.08
N SER A 76 -18.95 -21.34 -2.30
CA SER A 76 -19.84 -21.26 -3.48
C SER A 76 -21.19 -20.61 -3.17
N SER A 77 -21.41 -20.23 -1.91
CA SER A 77 -22.62 -19.55 -1.44
C SER A 77 -22.53 -18.02 -1.53
N THR A 78 -21.39 -17.50 -2.01
CA THR A 78 -21.18 -16.08 -2.29
C THR A 78 -20.87 -15.89 -3.77
N ALA A 79 -21.66 -15.05 -4.43
CA ALA A 79 -21.40 -14.58 -5.79
C ALA A 79 -20.81 -13.17 -5.75
N TYR A 80 -19.76 -12.95 -6.53
CA TYR A 80 -19.09 -11.67 -6.73
C TYR A 80 -19.60 -11.04 -8.02
N LEU A 81 -20.08 -9.81 -7.92
CA LEU A 81 -20.67 -9.02 -8.99
C LEU A 81 -19.70 -7.89 -9.35
N ILE A 82 -19.10 -7.99 -10.53
CA ILE A 82 -18.21 -6.98 -11.10
C ILE A 82 -19.04 -6.11 -12.03
N ASN A 83 -19.28 -4.86 -11.64
CA ASN A 83 -20.10 -3.91 -12.40
C ASN A 83 -19.23 -2.79 -12.96
N PHE A 84 -19.40 -2.48 -14.24
CA PHE A 84 -18.71 -1.35 -14.88
C PHE A 84 -19.52 -0.79 -16.05
N SER A 85 -19.18 0.44 -16.44
CA SER A 85 -19.73 1.11 -17.61
C SER A 85 -18.62 1.32 -18.63
N ALA A 86 -18.90 1.11 -19.91
CA ALA A 86 -17.85 1.04 -20.93
C ALA A 86 -18.33 1.51 -22.31
N THR A 87 -18.20 2.79 -22.67
CA THR A 87 -18.85 3.46 -23.83
C THR A 87 -18.64 2.83 -25.21
N ASP A 88 -17.69 1.90 -25.31
CA ASP A 88 -17.32 1.09 -26.47
C ASP A 88 -17.95 -0.31 -26.46
N THR A 89 -17.60 -1.12 -27.48
CA THR A 89 -18.02 -2.53 -27.59
C THR A 89 -17.14 -3.40 -26.72
N VAL A 90 -17.76 -4.15 -25.80
CA VAL A 90 -17.07 -5.04 -24.87
C VAL A 90 -17.55 -6.49 -24.93
N PHE A 91 -18.59 -6.78 -25.71
CA PHE A 91 -19.10 -8.14 -25.94
C PHE A 91 -18.69 -8.61 -27.35
N GLY A 92 -18.34 -9.88 -27.49
CA GLY A 92 -18.15 -10.51 -28.80
C GLY A 92 -19.46 -11.05 -29.36
N LEU A 93 -20.37 -11.51 -28.50
CA LEU A 93 -21.68 -12.02 -28.90
C LEU A 93 -22.61 -10.88 -29.34
N HIS A 94 -23.03 -10.93 -30.61
CA HIS A 94 -23.89 -9.92 -31.24
C HIS A 94 -25.15 -9.59 -30.42
N ARG A 95 -25.81 -10.60 -29.85
CA ARG A 95 -26.97 -10.43 -28.95
C ARG A 95 -26.68 -9.51 -27.76
N LYS A 96 -25.54 -9.72 -27.09
CA LYS A 96 -25.18 -8.95 -25.89
C LYS A 96 -24.68 -7.56 -26.26
N ASP A 97 -23.95 -7.43 -27.36
CA ASP A 97 -23.54 -6.13 -27.91
C ASP A 97 -24.75 -5.27 -28.31
N LEU A 98 -25.74 -5.82 -29.01
CA LEU A 98 -26.99 -5.12 -29.34
C LEU A 98 -27.72 -4.68 -28.07
N LEU A 99 -27.92 -5.59 -27.11
CA LEU A 99 -28.58 -5.27 -25.85
C LEU A 99 -27.84 -4.18 -25.06
N HIS A 100 -26.50 -4.21 -25.09
CA HIS A 100 -25.67 -3.19 -24.46
C HIS A 100 -25.80 -1.84 -25.15
N LYS A 101 -25.83 -1.82 -26.49
CA LYS A 101 -26.06 -0.60 -27.28
C LYS A 101 -27.44 -0.01 -27.03
N GLU A 102 -28.48 -0.85 -26.96
CA GLU A 102 -29.86 -0.42 -26.70
C GLU A 102 -30.04 0.13 -25.28
N ARG A 103 -29.49 -0.55 -24.27
CA ARG A 103 -29.68 -0.20 -22.85
C ARG A 103 -28.68 0.81 -22.33
N ARG A 104 -27.55 1.00 -23.02
CA ARG A 104 -26.65 2.12 -22.75
C ARG A 104 -27.45 3.38 -23.02
N VAL A 105 -27.99 3.96 -21.96
CA VAL A 105 -28.46 5.34 -21.98
C VAL A 105 -27.28 6.16 -22.50
N SER A 106 -27.53 7.07 -23.44
CA SER A 106 -26.60 8.14 -23.80
C SER A 106 -26.45 9.13 -22.63
N SER A 107 -26.37 8.62 -21.40
CA SER A 107 -26.19 9.39 -20.18
C SER A 107 -24.76 9.86 -20.15
N ALA A 108 -24.50 10.90 -20.95
CA ALA A 108 -23.71 12.04 -20.56
C ALA A 108 -24.36 12.75 -19.35
N VAL A 109 -24.83 12.00 -18.34
CA VAL A 109 -24.95 12.54 -17.00
C VAL A 109 -23.50 12.65 -16.55
N ARG A 110 -22.93 13.80 -16.91
CA ARG A 110 -21.66 14.29 -16.44
C ARG A 110 -21.66 14.07 -14.94
N SER A 111 -20.88 13.08 -14.49
CA SER A 111 -20.35 13.17 -13.15
C SER A 111 -19.67 14.53 -13.07
N ASN A 112 -19.92 15.31 -12.01
CA ASN A 112 -19.18 16.55 -11.76
C ASN A 112 -17.66 16.31 -11.54
N SER A 113 -17.16 15.10 -11.78
CA SER A 113 -15.75 14.76 -11.83
C SER A 113 -15.13 15.16 -13.16
N ARG A 114 -13.91 15.73 -13.10
CA ARG A 114 -13.04 15.85 -14.28
C ARG A 114 -12.60 14.46 -14.74
N PHE A 115 -12.65 14.19 -16.04
CA PHE A 115 -12.12 12.97 -16.64
C PHE A 115 -11.41 13.30 -17.95
N ILE A 116 -10.49 12.42 -18.34
CA ILE A 116 -9.78 12.52 -19.63
C ILE A 116 -10.79 12.11 -20.71
N VAL A 117 -11.12 13.04 -21.61
CA VAL A 117 -12.07 12.83 -22.71
C VAL A 117 -11.40 12.35 -23.99
N ASP A 118 -10.11 12.65 -24.14
CA ASP A 118 -9.32 12.39 -25.33
C ASP A 118 -7.84 12.52 -24.97
N VAL A 119 -6.98 11.73 -25.62
CA VAL A 119 -5.52 11.82 -25.50
C VAL A 119 -4.99 12.00 -26.92
N ARG A 120 -4.61 13.24 -27.25
CA ARG A 120 -4.07 13.56 -28.57
C ARG A 120 -2.55 13.48 -28.55
N PRO A 121 -1.93 12.74 -29.47
CA PRO A 121 -0.49 12.81 -29.63
C PRO A 121 -0.13 14.25 -30.02
N VAL A 122 0.79 14.85 -29.27
CA VAL A 122 1.39 16.14 -29.58
C VAL A 122 2.85 15.91 -29.96
N PRO A 123 3.45 16.75 -30.82
CA PRO A 123 4.89 16.74 -31.03
C PRO A 123 5.61 16.81 -29.69
N SER A 124 6.70 16.05 -29.55
CA SER A 124 7.50 16.07 -28.32
C SER A 124 7.96 17.50 -28.07
N VAL A 125 7.49 18.08 -26.97
CA VAL A 125 7.93 19.38 -26.48
C VAL A 125 8.62 19.15 -25.13
N PRO A 126 9.63 19.96 -24.77
CA PRO A 126 10.23 19.88 -23.44
C PRO A 126 9.14 20.05 -22.37
N VAL A 127 8.80 18.96 -21.70
CA VAL A 127 7.86 18.92 -20.57
C VAL A 127 8.62 18.48 -19.32
N ARG A 128 8.22 18.96 -18.15
CA ARG A 128 8.59 18.32 -16.89
C ARG A 128 7.66 17.14 -16.66
N CYS A 129 7.91 16.03 -17.36
CA CYS A 129 7.33 14.74 -17.01
C CYS A 129 8.30 14.02 -16.08
N VAL A 130 7.75 13.24 -15.14
CA VAL A 130 8.55 12.20 -14.49
C VAL A 130 8.94 11.25 -15.63
N GLU A 131 10.20 10.85 -15.70
CA GLU A 131 10.68 9.78 -16.59
C GLU A 131 11.24 8.68 -15.70
N VAL A 132 10.83 7.42 -15.93
CA VAL A 132 11.40 6.28 -15.20
C VAL A 132 12.56 5.75 -16.03
N ASP A 133 13.73 5.66 -15.41
CA ASP A 133 14.91 5.01 -15.98
C ASP A 133 14.75 3.48 -15.96
N ASN A 134 13.78 3.00 -16.73
CA ASN A 134 13.70 1.63 -17.18
C ASN A 134 13.40 1.62 -18.68
N THR A 135 13.75 0.53 -19.35
CA THR A 135 13.58 0.39 -20.82
C THR A 135 12.15 0.58 -21.30
N ASP A 136 11.17 0.41 -20.41
CA ASP A 136 9.76 0.49 -20.73
C ASP A 136 9.14 1.87 -20.39
N HIS A 137 9.91 2.78 -19.76
CA HIS A 137 9.50 4.09 -19.24
C HIS A 137 8.18 4.08 -18.46
N MET A 138 7.85 2.97 -17.79
CA MET A 138 6.57 2.73 -17.12
C MET A 138 6.66 2.93 -15.60
N TYR A 139 5.60 3.51 -15.01
CA TYR A 139 5.42 3.64 -13.56
C TYR A 139 4.76 2.41 -12.94
N LEU A 140 5.24 2.02 -11.75
CA LEU A 140 4.55 1.05 -10.89
C LEU A 140 3.35 1.70 -10.19
N ALA A 141 2.22 1.68 -10.87
CA ALA A 141 0.92 2.04 -10.35
C ALA A 141 0.19 0.75 -9.91
N GLY A 142 0.45 0.26 -8.69
CA GLY A 142 -0.26 -0.88 -8.06
C GLY A 142 -1.69 -0.58 -7.58
N ARG A 143 -2.36 -1.44 -6.79
CA ARG A 143 -3.64 -1.10 -6.12
C ARG A 143 -3.44 -0.33 -4.80
N SER A 144 -2.26 -0.45 -4.21
CA SER A 144 -1.73 0.34 -3.09
C SER A 144 -0.54 1.16 -3.61
N MET A 145 -0.76 2.02 -4.62
CA MET A 145 0.25 2.81 -5.38
C MET A 145 1.14 3.73 -4.53
N VAL A 146 1.86 3.21 -3.55
CA VAL A 146 2.66 4.02 -2.65
C VAL A 146 4.00 3.34 -2.42
N PRO A 147 5.10 3.94 -2.90
CA PRO A 147 6.38 3.75 -2.27
C PRO A 147 6.38 4.61 -0.99
N THR A 148 5.61 4.23 0.03
CA THR A 148 5.75 4.82 1.37
C THR A 148 6.90 4.11 2.05
N HIS A 149 8.07 4.72 1.98
CA HIS A 149 9.30 4.22 2.62
C HIS A 149 9.26 4.34 4.16
N ASN A 150 8.22 4.98 4.70
CA ASN A 150 7.98 5.11 6.13
C ASN A 150 7.93 3.73 6.81
N SER A 151 7.19 2.78 6.22
CA SER A 151 7.09 1.41 6.74
C SER A 151 8.44 0.71 6.81
N THR A 152 9.38 1.04 5.89
CA THR A 152 10.73 0.45 5.91
C THR A 152 11.53 0.92 7.13
N LEU A 153 11.44 2.21 7.48
CA LEU A 153 12.11 2.74 8.67
C LEU A 153 11.50 2.17 9.97
N GLY A 154 10.16 2.05 10.03
CA GLY A 154 9.48 1.39 11.15
C GLY A 154 9.93 -0.07 11.33
N LEU A 155 10.06 -0.81 10.22
CA LEU A 155 10.58 -2.18 10.21
C LEU A 155 12.05 -2.27 10.65
N ASP A 156 12.91 -1.31 10.30
CA ASP A 156 14.29 -1.29 10.78
C ASP A 156 14.39 -1.09 12.30
N PHE A 157 13.52 -0.26 12.88
CA PHE A 157 13.44 -0.15 14.35
C PHE A 157 12.99 -1.45 15.00
N LEU A 158 11.99 -2.13 14.43
CA LEU A 158 11.53 -3.44 14.90
C LEU A 158 12.62 -4.52 14.79
N ARG A 159 13.34 -4.56 13.66
CA ARG A 159 14.50 -5.45 13.47
C ARG A 159 15.56 -5.22 14.52
N SER A 160 15.93 -3.96 14.74
CA SER A 160 16.92 -3.62 15.76
C SER A 160 16.44 -4.06 17.14
N CYS A 161 15.20 -3.72 17.51
CA CYS A 161 14.63 -4.04 18.82
C CYS A 161 14.53 -5.56 19.07
N SER A 162 13.85 -6.29 18.18
CA SER A 162 13.51 -7.69 18.44
C SER A 162 14.53 -8.68 17.91
N ILE A 163 15.08 -8.48 16.72
CA ILE A 163 16.02 -9.46 16.15
C ILE A 163 17.42 -9.25 16.73
N LYS A 164 17.93 -8.02 16.74
CA LYS A 164 19.30 -7.75 17.22
C LYS A 164 19.41 -7.69 18.73
N HIS A 165 18.44 -7.06 19.41
CA HIS A 165 18.49 -6.83 20.85
C HIS A 165 17.58 -7.75 21.66
N GLN A 166 16.82 -8.66 21.02
CA GLN A 166 15.95 -9.63 21.69
C GLN A 166 14.96 -8.99 22.68
N MET A 167 14.50 -7.78 22.35
CA MET A 167 13.49 -7.06 23.10
C MET A 167 12.13 -7.17 22.43
N ALA A 168 11.08 -7.39 23.22
CA ALA A 168 9.74 -7.58 22.68
C ALA A 168 9.23 -6.32 21.98
N SER A 169 8.79 -6.46 20.73
CA SER A 169 8.18 -5.35 19.98
C SER A 169 6.94 -5.80 19.21
N VAL A 170 6.04 -4.86 18.94
CA VAL A 170 4.83 -5.13 18.16
C VAL A 170 4.65 -4.12 17.05
N VAL A 171 4.21 -4.60 15.89
CA VAL A 171 3.71 -3.77 14.80
C VAL A 171 2.21 -4.02 14.60
N PHE A 172 1.45 -2.95 14.62
CA PHE A 172 0.06 -2.92 14.17
C PHE A 172 0.04 -2.38 12.75
N SER A 173 -0.16 -3.26 11.79
CA SER A 173 -0.15 -2.94 10.36
C SER A 173 -1.56 -2.89 9.81
N LEU A 174 -1.95 -1.73 9.32
CA LEU A 174 -3.27 -1.45 8.73
C LEU A 174 -3.22 -1.49 7.21
N GLU A 175 -2.03 -1.39 6.62
CA GLU A 175 -1.83 -1.39 5.16
C GLU A 175 -1.20 -2.69 4.66
N MET A 176 -0.17 -3.20 5.35
CA MET A 176 0.57 -4.38 4.91
C MET A 176 0.12 -5.65 5.63
N SER A 177 0.08 -6.76 4.90
CA SER A 177 -0.12 -8.09 5.49
C SER A 177 1.11 -8.55 6.26
N LYS A 178 0.92 -9.50 7.19
CA LYS A 178 1.99 -10.16 7.93
C LYS A 178 3.02 -10.78 6.99
N THR A 179 2.57 -11.41 5.89
CA THR A 179 3.46 -12.03 4.90
C THR A 179 4.37 -11.00 4.24
N GLU A 180 3.84 -9.83 3.87
CA GLU A 180 4.65 -8.76 3.27
C GLU A 180 5.67 -8.18 4.25
N ILE A 181 5.28 -8.00 5.51
CA ILE A 181 6.19 -7.56 6.58
C ILE A 181 7.32 -8.57 6.74
N VAL A 182 7.01 -9.86 6.89
CA VAL A 182 8.00 -10.92 7.07
C VAL A 182 8.96 -11.00 5.87
N MET A 183 8.45 -10.89 4.64
CA MET A 183 9.30 -10.87 3.44
C MET A 183 10.27 -9.68 3.45
N ARG A 184 9.83 -8.49 3.88
CA ARG A 184 10.71 -7.33 4.01
C ARG A 184 11.76 -7.51 5.10
N LEU A 185 11.39 -8.07 6.25
CA LEU A 185 12.34 -8.38 7.32
C LEU A 185 13.41 -9.37 6.85
N LEU A 186 13.01 -10.44 6.16
CA LEU A 186 13.91 -11.43 5.58
C LEU A 186 14.84 -10.82 4.52
N SER A 187 14.30 -10.04 3.59
CA SER A 187 15.08 -9.29 2.59
C SER A 187 16.18 -8.46 3.24
N ALA A 188 15.81 -7.75 4.31
CA ALA A 188 16.66 -6.83 5.02
C ALA A 188 17.75 -7.51 5.88
N GLU A 189 17.46 -8.69 6.45
CA GLU A 189 18.41 -9.50 7.23
C GLU A 189 19.31 -10.40 6.37
N ALA A 190 18.75 -11.00 5.33
CA ALA A 190 19.48 -11.87 4.41
C ALA A 190 20.26 -11.10 3.34
N LYS A 191 19.98 -9.80 3.17
CA LYS A 191 20.52 -8.94 2.11
C LYS A 191 20.24 -9.49 0.70
N ILE A 192 19.04 -10.02 0.53
CA ILE A 192 18.53 -10.53 -0.77
C ILE A 192 17.55 -9.48 -1.28
N LYS A 193 17.56 -9.20 -2.60
CA LYS A 193 16.63 -8.21 -3.16
C LYS A 193 15.19 -8.69 -2.97
N LEU A 194 14.32 -7.78 -2.53
CA LEU A 194 12.91 -8.10 -2.31
C LEU A 194 12.22 -8.59 -3.60
N ALA A 195 12.61 -8.07 -4.76
CA ALA A 195 12.09 -8.50 -6.06
C ALA A 195 12.48 -9.95 -6.41
N ASP A 196 13.71 -10.34 -6.08
CA ASP A 196 14.23 -11.69 -6.33
C ASP A 196 13.51 -12.70 -5.43
N MET A 197 13.30 -12.35 -4.15
CA MET A 197 12.50 -13.16 -3.22
C MET A 197 11.05 -13.32 -3.69
N ARG A 198 10.41 -12.24 -4.16
CA ARG A 198 9.02 -12.29 -4.65
C ARG A 198 8.87 -13.09 -5.94
N SER A 199 9.87 -13.06 -6.81
CA SER A 199 9.86 -13.76 -8.10
C SER A 199 10.39 -15.20 -8.01
N GLY A 200 10.93 -15.60 -6.85
CA GLY A 200 11.56 -16.90 -6.64
C GLY A 200 12.91 -17.06 -7.37
N ARG A 201 13.48 -15.97 -7.89
CA ARG A 201 14.77 -15.95 -8.61
C ARG A 201 15.93 -15.86 -7.63
N MET A 202 16.08 -16.88 -6.80
CA MET A 202 17.12 -16.96 -5.78
C MET A 202 18.16 -18.02 -6.13
N SER A 203 19.44 -17.69 -5.91
CA SER A 203 20.52 -18.68 -6.00
C SER A 203 20.49 -19.65 -4.82
N ASP A 204 21.21 -20.77 -4.91
CA ASP A 204 21.31 -21.73 -3.79
C ASP A 204 21.94 -21.12 -2.53
N ASP A 205 22.89 -20.17 -2.69
CA ASP A 205 23.43 -19.38 -1.58
C ASP A 205 22.36 -18.48 -0.95
N ASP A 206 21.52 -17.83 -1.77
CA ASP A 206 20.41 -17.01 -1.28
C ASP A 206 19.42 -17.85 -0.47
N TRP A 207 19.07 -19.04 -0.94
CA TRP A 207 18.20 -19.96 -0.21
C TRP A 207 18.81 -20.37 1.13
N THR A 208 20.11 -20.63 1.16
CA THR A 208 20.83 -20.98 2.38
C THR A 208 20.85 -19.82 3.39
N ARG A 209 21.13 -18.59 2.91
CA ARG A 209 21.09 -17.38 3.75
C ARG A 209 19.70 -17.10 4.29
N LEU A 210 18.67 -17.25 3.45
CA LEU A 210 17.27 -17.06 3.83
C LEU A 210 16.87 -18.04 4.95
N ALA A 211 17.15 -19.34 4.77
CA ALA A 211 16.81 -20.38 5.73
C ALA A 211 17.43 -20.10 7.11
N ARG A 212 18.70 -19.67 7.14
CA ARG A 212 19.38 -19.30 8.39
C ARG A 212 18.70 -18.11 9.09
N ARG A 213 18.37 -17.06 8.36
CA ARG A 213 17.71 -15.86 8.92
C ARG A 213 16.26 -16.11 9.32
N MET A 214 15.58 -17.06 8.69
CA MET A 214 14.20 -17.40 9.03
C MET A 214 14.08 -17.94 10.46
N SER A 215 15.03 -18.75 10.92
CA SER A 215 15.08 -19.22 12.32
C SER A 215 15.21 -18.05 13.29
N GLU A 216 16.16 -17.14 13.03
CA GLU A 216 16.41 -15.96 13.88
C GLU A 216 15.18 -15.05 14.00
N ILE A 217 14.47 -14.82 12.89
CA ILE A 217 13.24 -14.01 12.88
C ILE A 217 12.09 -14.73 13.60
N SER A 218 11.98 -16.05 13.44
CA SER A 218 10.93 -16.84 14.08
C SER A 218 11.08 -16.92 15.59
N GLU A 219 12.31 -16.90 16.09
CA GLU A 219 12.62 -16.95 17.53
C GLU A 219 12.58 -15.55 18.19
N ALA A 220 12.76 -14.49 17.41
CA ALA A 220 12.74 -13.12 17.92
C ALA A 220 11.37 -12.77 18.54
N PRO A 221 11.33 -12.00 19.64
CA PRO A 221 10.08 -11.56 20.28
C PRO A 221 9.40 -10.42 19.48
N LEU A 222 9.13 -10.65 18.20
CA LEU A 222 8.50 -9.73 17.27
C LEU A 222 7.06 -10.17 17.00
N TYR A 223 6.11 -9.31 17.38
CA TYR A 223 4.68 -9.56 17.20
C TYR A 223 4.15 -8.71 16.05
N ILE A 224 3.42 -9.34 15.12
CA ILE A 224 2.81 -8.67 13.96
C ILE A 224 1.30 -8.87 14.05
N ASP A 225 0.57 -7.77 14.02
CA ASP A 225 -0.89 -7.75 13.95
C ASP A 225 -1.33 -7.01 12.69
N ASP A 226 -1.82 -7.76 11.71
CA ASP A 226 -2.34 -7.28 10.44
C ASP A 226 -3.87 -7.39 10.36
N SER A 227 -4.55 -7.42 11.51
CA SER A 227 -6.01 -7.48 11.55
C SER A 227 -6.60 -6.26 10.82
N PRO A 228 -7.57 -6.45 9.90
CA PRO A 228 -8.20 -5.32 9.21
C PRO A 228 -9.04 -4.48 10.19
N ASN A 229 -9.15 -3.17 9.90
CA ASN A 229 -10.03 -2.23 10.62
C ASN A 229 -9.78 -2.13 12.13
N LEU A 230 -8.54 -2.25 12.59
CA LEU A 230 -8.21 -2.12 14.02
C LEU A 230 -8.61 -0.77 14.59
N THR A 231 -9.42 -0.80 15.65
CA THR A 231 -9.76 0.37 16.45
C THR A 231 -8.67 0.65 17.50
N MET A 232 -8.59 1.90 17.98
CA MET A 232 -7.62 2.24 19.04
C MET A 232 -7.86 1.45 20.32
N MET A 233 -9.11 1.11 20.65
CA MET A 233 -9.43 0.31 21.82
C MET A 233 -8.82 -1.10 21.72
N GLU A 234 -8.90 -1.72 20.54
CA GLU A 234 -8.30 -3.03 20.30
C GLU A 234 -6.77 -2.97 20.33
N ILE A 235 -6.16 -1.94 19.72
CA ILE A 235 -4.71 -1.72 19.79
C ILE A 235 -4.26 -1.63 21.25
N ARG A 236 -4.94 -0.81 22.06
CA ARG A 236 -4.63 -0.66 23.50
C ARG A 236 -4.78 -1.97 24.25
N ALA A 237 -5.88 -2.70 24.04
CA ALA A 237 -6.13 -3.98 24.71
C ALA A 237 -5.07 -5.02 24.36
N LYS A 238 -4.72 -5.14 23.08
CA LYS A 238 -3.69 -6.07 22.58
C LYS A 238 -2.31 -5.68 23.10
N ALA A 239 -1.95 -4.40 23.06
CA ALA A 239 -0.67 -3.90 23.57
C ALA A 239 -0.52 -4.12 25.09
N ARG A 240 -1.57 -3.88 25.89
CA ARG A 240 -1.58 -4.17 27.33
C ARG A 240 -1.35 -5.65 27.62
N ARG A 241 -2.11 -6.52 26.95
CA ARG A 241 -1.98 -7.98 27.09
C ARG A 241 -0.57 -8.44 26.74
N LEU A 242 0.00 -7.89 25.67
CA LEU A 242 1.34 -8.23 25.23
C LEU A 242 2.42 -7.70 26.19
N SER A 243 2.25 -6.49 26.72
CA SER A 243 3.14 -5.92 27.73
C SER A 243 3.22 -6.80 28.98
N GLN A 244 2.06 -7.27 29.48
CA GLN A 244 2.01 -8.18 30.63
C GLN A 244 2.65 -9.55 30.35
N LYS A 245 2.48 -10.08 29.13
CA LYS A 245 2.96 -11.44 28.79
C LYS A 245 4.45 -11.48 28.45
N ALA A 246 4.95 -10.49 27.72
CA ALA A 246 6.26 -10.55 27.06
C ALA A 246 7.19 -9.38 27.39
N GLY A 247 6.75 -8.40 28.21
CA GLY A 247 7.58 -7.25 28.57
C GLY A 247 7.86 -6.35 27.37
N LEU A 248 6.80 -5.87 26.72
CA LEU A 248 6.85 -5.04 25.50
C LEU A 248 7.78 -3.83 25.67
N ARG A 249 8.62 -3.55 24.68
CA ARG A 249 9.61 -2.46 24.67
C ARG A 249 9.45 -1.45 23.54
N LEU A 250 8.71 -1.80 22.49
CA LEU A 250 8.47 -0.93 21.35
C LEU A 250 7.12 -1.25 20.71
N ILE A 251 6.36 -0.20 20.38
CA ILE A 251 5.13 -0.30 19.58
C ILE A 251 5.33 0.50 18.30
N VAL A 252 5.03 -0.10 17.15
CA VAL A 252 5.00 0.57 15.85
C VAL A 252 3.59 0.47 15.27
N ILE A 253 3.08 1.57 14.70
CA ILE A 253 1.73 1.64 14.09
C ILE A 253 1.86 2.17 12.66
N ASP A 254 1.35 1.39 11.70
CA ASP A 254 1.41 1.66 10.25
C ASP A 254 0.02 1.69 9.61
N TYR A 255 -0.53 2.81 9.15
CA TYR A 255 -0.23 4.21 9.44
C TYR A 255 -1.51 4.88 9.97
N LEU A 256 -1.38 5.93 10.79
CA LEU A 256 -2.48 6.47 11.60
C LEU A 256 -3.73 6.85 10.82
N GLN A 257 -3.57 7.32 9.59
CA GLN A 257 -4.66 7.80 8.76
C GLN A 257 -5.52 6.67 8.15
N LEU A 258 -5.28 5.39 8.44
CA LEU A 258 -6.22 4.30 8.15
C LEU A 258 -7.10 3.92 9.34
N MET A 259 -6.83 4.46 10.53
CA MET A 259 -7.65 4.20 11.70
C MET A 259 -9.01 4.89 11.61
N THR A 260 -10.04 4.21 12.11
CA THR A 260 -11.37 4.78 12.34
C THR A 260 -11.72 4.71 13.81
N SER A 261 -12.35 5.78 14.30
CA SER A 261 -12.80 5.95 15.68
C SER A 261 -14.08 5.19 15.97
N GLY A 262 -14.71 4.60 14.95
CA GLY A 262 -16.00 3.92 15.05
C GLY A 262 -17.17 4.86 15.39
N LYS A 263 -16.91 6.16 15.52
CA LYS A 263 -17.90 7.22 15.78
C LYS A 263 -18.07 8.09 14.56
N LYS A 264 -19.26 8.68 14.41
CA LYS A 264 -19.52 9.69 13.38
C LYS A 264 -18.88 11.00 13.84
N VAL A 265 -17.68 11.30 13.34
CA VAL A 265 -16.95 12.53 13.65
C VAL A 265 -17.25 13.58 12.57
N GLU A 266 -17.43 14.84 12.95
CA GLU A 266 -17.75 15.94 12.02
C GLU A 266 -16.56 16.27 11.09
N SER A 267 -15.32 16.04 11.54
CA SER A 267 -14.12 16.31 10.77
C SER A 267 -13.04 15.26 11.02
N ARG A 268 -12.40 14.80 9.94
CA ARG A 268 -11.25 13.88 9.99
C ARG A 268 -10.10 14.44 10.84
N GLN A 269 -9.93 15.77 10.87
CA GLN A 269 -8.91 16.43 11.69
C GLN A 269 -9.13 16.19 13.19
N GLN A 270 -10.38 16.21 13.65
CA GLN A 270 -10.70 15.93 15.06
C GLN A 270 -10.41 14.47 15.41
N GLU A 271 -10.73 13.56 14.49
CA GLU A 271 -10.48 12.12 14.64
C GLU A 271 -8.97 11.83 14.76
N VAL A 272 -8.16 12.40 13.87
CA VAL A 272 -6.70 12.28 13.92
C VAL A 272 -6.12 12.88 15.21
N SER A 273 -6.70 13.99 15.69
CA SER A 273 -6.32 14.61 16.96
C SER A 273 -6.62 13.72 18.16
N GLU A 274 -7.76 13.02 18.15
CA GLU A 274 -8.10 12.06 19.19
C GLU A 274 -7.13 10.88 19.19
N PHE A 275 -6.78 10.34 18.02
CA PHE A 275 -5.81 9.24 17.91
C PHE A 275 -4.43 9.62 18.44
N SER A 276 -3.92 10.78 18.03
CA SER A 276 -2.65 11.33 18.50
C SER A 276 -2.58 11.34 20.03
N ARG A 277 -3.61 11.90 20.67
CA ARG A 277 -3.72 11.97 22.13
C ARG A 277 -3.81 10.58 22.75
N GLN A 278 -4.61 9.67 22.20
CA GLN A 278 -4.76 8.32 22.71
C GLN A 278 -3.45 7.52 22.63
N LEU A 279 -2.64 7.71 21.60
CA LEU A 279 -1.31 7.11 21.49
C LEU A 279 -0.34 7.66 22.51
N LYS A 280 -0.35 8.97 22.74
CA LYS A 280 0.46 9.59 23.79
C LYS A 280 0.10 9.02 25.17
N LEU A 281 -1.19 8.81 25.43
CA LEU A 281 -1.64 8.16 26.67
C LEU A 281 -1.20 6.70 26.73
N LEU A 282 -1.31 5.94 25.64
CA LEU A 282 -0.83 4.54 25.58
C LEU A 282 0.67 4.44 25.88
N ALA A 283 1.48 5.32 25.28
CA ALA A 283 2.93 5.36 25.52
C ALA A 283 3.26 5.63 27.00
N LYS A 284 2.57 6.60 27.62
CA LYS A 284 2.74 6.93 29.04
C LYS A 284 2.29 5.80 29.97
N GLU A 285 1.17 5.18 29.63
CA GLU A 285 0.57 4.12 30.43
C GLU A 285 1.42 2.85 30.45
N LEU A 286 1.92 2.43 29.28
CA LEU A 286 2.77 1.25 29.16
C LEU A 286 4.25 1.54 29.42
N GLN A 287 4.64 2.81 29.49
CA GLN A 287 6.03 3.26 29.61
C GLN A 287 6.93 2.72 28.49
N VAL A 288 6.39 2.66 27.27
CA VAL A 288 7.13 2.20 26.08
C VAL A 288 7.10 3.27 25.00
N PRO A 289 8.18 3.40 24.20
CA PRO A 289 8.15 4.17 22.96
C PRO A 289 7.06 3.66 22.01
N VAL A 290 6.26 4.59 21.51
CA VAL A 290 5.25 4.35 20.47
C VAL A 290 5.66 5.15 19.24
N ILE A 291 5.97 4.46 18.16
CA ILE A 291 6.28 5.05 16.85
C ILE A 291 5.03 4.94 16.00
N ALA A 292 4.48 6.09 15.63
CA ALA A 292 3.32 6.15 14.75
C ALA A 292 3.73 6.75 13.41
N MET A 293 3.46 6.02 12.34
CA MET A 293 3.75 6.51 10.99
C MET A 293 2.60 7.38 10.51
N SER A 294 2.98 8.51 9.91
CA SER A 294 2.06 9.50 9.38
C SER A 294 2.45 9.83 7.94
N GLN A 295 1.45 9.91 7.07
CA GLN A 295 1.62 10.48 5.74
C GLN A 295 1.64 12.01 5.82
N LEU A 296 2.46 12.63 4.96
CA LEU A 296 2.50 14.09 4.81
C LEU A 296 1.56 14.53 3.69
N ASN A 297 1.12 15.78 3.75
CA ASN A 297 0.50 16.40 2.58
C ASN A 297 1.50 16.54 1.44
N ARG A 298 1.00 16.71 0.21
CA ARG A 298 1.81 16.95 -0.99
C ARG A 298 2.45 18.35 -1.07
N GLY A 299 2.33 19.15 0.00
CA GLY A 299 2.91 20.50 0.10
C GLY A 299 4.44 20.57 -0.16
N PRO A 300 5.27 19.62 0.35
CA PRO A 300 6.70 19.59 0.05
C PRO A 300 7.00 19.53 -1.44
N GLU A 301 6.22 18.77 -2.21
CA GLU A 301 6.47 18.53 -3.65
C GLU A 301 6.40 19.81 -4.48
N GLN A 302 5.70 20.83 -3.98
CA GLN A 302 5.54 22.12 -4.65
C GLN A 302 6.65 23.12 -4.29
N ARG A 303 7.47 22.83 -3.27
CA ARG A 303 8.60 23.69 -2.88
C ARG A 303 9.82 23.41 -3.74
N THR A 304 10.68 24.42 -3.87
CA THR A 304 11.95 24.31 -4.60
C THR A 304 12.89 23.29 -3.96
N ASP A 305 12.96 23.24 -2.63
CA ASP A 305 13.85 22.35 -1.89
C ASP A 305 13.27 20.94 -1.66
N LYS A 306 11.94 20.78 -1.82
CA LYS A 306 11.19 19.52 -1.60
C LYS A 306 11.44 18.84 -0.25
N LYS A 307 12.05 19.54 0.70
CA LYS A 307 12.37 19.02 2.03
C LYS A 307 11.14 19.10 2.91
N PRO A 308 10.64 18.01 3.51
CA PRO A 308 9.50 18.06 4.40
C PRO A 308 9.80 18.89 5.66
N MET A 309 8.77 19.57 6.16
CA MET A 309 8.78 20.36 7.38
C MET A 309 7.57 20.01 8.25
N LEU A 310 7.59 20.43 9.53
CA LEU A 310 6.49 20.17 10.47
C LEU A 310 5.14 20.65 9.95
N ALA A 311 5.13 21.80 9.25
CA ALA A 311 3.91 22.37 8.67
C ALA A 311 3.24 21.46 7.62
N ASP A 312 3.95 20.48 7.05
CA ASP A 312 3.38 19.55 6.06
C ASP A 312 2.53 18.44 6.69
N LEU A 313 2.52 18.33 8.02
CA LEU A 313 1.57 17.52 8.79
C LEU A 313 0.16 18.16 8.84
N ARG A 314 -0.10 19.26 8.12
CA ARG A 314 -1.39 19.98 8.13
C ARG A 314 -2.57 19.01 7.88
N GLU A 315 -3.71 19.21 8.54
CA GLU A 315 -4.72 18.18 8.92
C GLU A 315 -4.44 17.47 10.26
N SER A 316 -3.22 17.60 10.80
CA SER A 316 -2.76 16.92 12.03
C SER A 316 -1.94 17.80 12.97
N GLY A 317 -2.26 19.09 13.13
CA GLY A 317 -1.52 19.98 14.04
C GLY A 317 -1.44 19.49 15.50
N SER A 318 -2.37 18.64 15.91
CA SER A 318 -2.37 17.88 17.16
C SER A 318 -1.25 16.84 17.24
N ILE A 319 -0.94 16.14 16.14
CA ILE A 319 0.20 15.19 16.07
C ILE A 319 1.49 15.94 16.38
N GLU A 320 1.68 17.11 15.77
CA GLU A 320 2.85 17.93 16.04
C GLU A 320 2.93 18.29 17.52
N GLN A 321 1.84 18.70 18.16
CA GLN A 321 1.84 19.11 19.56
C GLN A 321 2.09 17.94 20.54
N ASP A 322 1.42 16.82 20.32
CA ASP A 322 1.44 15.64 21.20
C ASP A 322 2.75 14.84 21.10
N ALA A 323 3.35 14.79 19.92
CA ALA A 323 4.58 14.04 19.69
C ALA A 323 5.75 14.61 20.50
N ASP A 324 6.51 13.73 21.17
CA ASP A 324 7.77 14.12 21.81
C ASP A 324 8.90 14.31 20.79
N MET A 325 8.87 13.54 19.70
CA MET A 325 9.85 13.59 18.62
C MET A 325 9.13 13.44 17.28
N VAL A 326 9.57 14.21 16.28
CA VAL A 326 9.11 14.09 14.89
C VAL A 326 10.32 13.90 14.01
N ILE A 327 10.35 12.80 13.27
CA ILE A 327 11.38 12.47 12.29
C ILE A 327 10.72 12.52 10.92
N LEU A 328 11.22 13.39 10.05
CA LEU A 328 10.77 13.51 8.66
C LEU A 328 11.80 12.82 7.77
N LEU A 329 11.32 11.96 6.87
CA LEU A 329 12.17 11.26 5.92
C LEU A 329 12.23 12.07 4.62
N HIS A 330 13.44 12.40 4.17
CA HIS A 330 13.67 13.03 2.88
C HIS A 330 14.64 12.21 2.06
N ARG A 331 14.32 12.05 0.78
CA ARG A 331 15.14 11.35 -0.19
C ARG A 331 15.36 12.27 -1.38
N PRO A 332 16.57 12.80 -1.59
CA PRO A 332 16.86 13.63 -2.75
C PRO A 332 16.58 12.88 -4.07
N ASP A 333 17.05 11.63 -4.12
CA ASP A 333 16.92 10.70 -5.24
C ASP A 333 15.48 10.28 -5.58
N ALA A 334 14.51 10.57 -4.70
CA ALA A 334 13.10 10.31 -4.97
C ALA A 334 12.47 11.36 -5.89
N PHE A 335 13.10 12.54 -6.01
CA PHE A 335 12.58 13.66 -6.79
C PHE A 335 13.42 13.99 -8.02
N ASP A 336 14.70 13.62 -7.99
CA ASP A 336 15.66 13.78 -9.07
C ASP A 336 16.54 12.52 -9.08
N SER A 337 16.36 11.67 -10.10
CA SER A 337 17.08 10.39 -10.20
C SER A 337 18.58 10.57 -10.39
N ASP A 338 19.00 11.73 -10.92
CA ASP A 338 20.41 12.07 -11.17
C ASP A 338 21.01 12.88 -10.02
N ASP A 339 20.31 13.00 -8.88
CA ASP A 339 20.82 13.69 -7.71
C ASP A 339 22.16 13.06 -7.27
N PRO A 340 23.22 13.88 -7.05
CA PRO A 340 24.53 13.37 -6.65
C PRO A 340 24.52 12.60 -5.33
N ARG A 341 23.46 12.76 -4.52
CA ARG A 341 23.21 12.03 -3.27
C ARG A 341 22.34 10.79 -3.49
N GLY A 342 22.33 10.24 -4.72
CA GLY A 342 21.69 8.98 -5.08
C GLY A 342 21.99 7.86 -4.09
N GLY A 343 20.95 7.23 -3.52
CA GLY A 343 21.11 6.20 -2.50
C GLY A 343 21.35 6.73 -1.07
N GLU A 344 21.25 8.03 -0.82
CA GLU A 344 21.16 8.61 0.52
C GLU A 344 19.70 8.91 0.91
N ALA A 345 19.45 8.94 2.23
CA ALA A 345 18.23 9.50 2.78
C ALA A 345 18.55 10.33 4.03
N ASP A 346 17.81 11.41 4.23
CA ASP A 346 17.92 12.29 5.38
C ASP A 346 16.79 11.97 6.38
N LEU A 347 17.18 11.58 7.59
CA LEU A 347 16.30 11.50 8.76
C LEU A 347 16.36 12.85 9.48
N ILE A 348 15.40 13.72 9.18
CA ILE A 348 15.32 15.08 9.72
C ILE A 348 14.57 15.01 11.05
N VAL A 349 15.29 15.10 12.17
CA VAL A 349 14.69 15.26 13.50
C VAL A 349 14.17 16.68 13.62
N ALA A 350 12.95 16.91 13.13
CA ALA A 350 12.32 18.22 13.03
C ALA A 350 11.78 18.71 14.38
N LYS A 351 11.44 17.78 15.29
CA LYS A 351 11.07 18.08 16.67
C LYS A 351 11.73 17.08 17.60
N HIS A 352 12.25 17.57 18.72
CA HIS A 352 12.72 16.73 19.82
C HIS A 352 12.53 17.48 21.14
N ARG A 353 11.59 17.03 21.97
CA ARG A 353 11.23 17.69 23.22
C ARG A 353 12.39 17.72 24.24
N ASN A 354 13.25 16.71 24.20
CA ASN A 354 14.31 16.48 25.20
C ASN A 354 15.73 16.49 24.60
N GLY A 355 15.95 17.11 23.43
CA GLY A 355 17.26 17.13 22.82
C GLY A 355 17.34 17.94 21.53
N PRO A 356 18.49 17.94 20.86
CA PRO A 356 18.69 18.75 19.67
C PRO A 356 17.89 18.19 18.49
N THR A 357 17.43 19.10 17.65
CA THR A 357 17.04 18.81 16.27
C THR A 357 18.30 18.67 15.43
N ARG A 358 18.31 17.68 14.53
CA ARG A 358 19.42 17.47 13.58
C ARG A 358 18.95 16.67 12.40
N THR A 359 19.66 16.79 11.30
CA THR A 359 19.53 15.87 10.18
C THR A 359 20.56 14.76 10.32
N VAL A 360 20.11 13.51 10.22
CA VAL A 360 20.98 12.33 10.19
C VAL A 360 20.87 11.70 8.81
N THR A 361 21.95 11.75 8.05
CA THR A 361 22.01 11.13 6.73
C THR A 361 22.33 9.63 6.88
N VAL A 362 21.60 8.80 6.16
CA VAL A 362 21.72 7.34 6.14
C VAL A 362 21.81 6.86 4.69
N THR A 363 22.43 5.69 4.49
CA THR A 363 22.37 5.01 3.20
C THR A 363 21.01 4.33 3.04
N ASN A 364 20.40 4.50 1.90
CA ASN A 364 19.07 4.02 1.57
C ASN A 364 19.15 2.80 0.63
N GLN A 365 18.96 1.59 1.18
CA GLN A 365 19.05 0.33 0.44
C GLN A 365 17.65 -0.30 0.29
N LEU A 366 16.71 0.43 -0.31
CA LEU A 366 15.30 0.01 -0.38
C LEU A 366 15.06 -1.25 -1.18
N HIS A 367 15.95 -1.56 -2.14
CA HIS A 367 15.92 -2.83 -2.85
C HIS A 367 16.11 -4.03 -1.90
N LEU A 368 16.74 -3.81 -0.73
CA LEU A 368 16.87 -4.74 0.39
C LEU A 368 15.91 -4.41 1.55
N SER A 369 14.96 -3.48 1.38
CA SER A 369 14.03 -3.05 2.44
C SER A 369 14.72 -2.61 3.73
N ARG A 370 15.79 -1.80 3.63
CA ARG A 370 16.51 -1.28 4.80
C ARG A 370 17.16 0.07 4.56
N PHE A 371 17.36 0.80 5.64
CA PHE A 371 18.34 1.87 5.79
C PHE A 371 19.62 1.30 6.44
N ALA A 372 20.75 1.91 6.14
CA ALA A 372 22.05 1.54 6.69
C ALA A 372 22.80 2.79 7.15
N ASN A 373 23.70 2.62 8.12
CA ASN A 373 24.58 3.70 8.53
C ASN A 373 25.44 4.14 7.35
N MET A 374 25.69 5.44 7.24
CA MET A 374 26.70 5.95 6.31
C MET A 374 28.06 5.32 6.62
N PRO A 375 28.88 5.01 5.60
CA PRO A 375 30.27 4.65 5.82
C PRO A 375 30.93 5.76 6.66
N ARG A 376 31.65 5.38 7.72
CA ARG A 376 32.49 6.36 8.43
C ARG A 376 33.54 6.85 7.44
N THR A 377 33.47 8.12 7.05
CA THR A 377 34.61 8.81 6.45
C THR A 377 35.73 8.74 7.50
N GLN A 378 36.82 8.03 7.17
CA GLN A 378 38.01 7.98 8.01
C GLN A 378 38.70 9.34 8.04
#